data_AF-A0A1V4SAM0-F1
#
_entry.id   AF-A0A1V4SAM0-F1
#
_cell.length_a   1.000
_cell.length_b   1.000
_cell.length_c   1.000
_cell.angle_alpha   90.00
_cell.angle_beta   90.00
_cell.angle_gamma   90.00
#
_symmetry.space_group_name_H-M   'P 1'
#
loop_
_entity.id
_entity.type
_entity.pdbx_description
1 polymer ?
#
loop_
_entity_poly.entity_id
_entity_poly.type
_entity_poly.pdbx_seq_one_letter_code
_entity_poly.pdbx_strand_id
1 'polypeptide(L)'
;MVEIKSTFDIIMEKTRGMTVSEEEKALMRERELEGKTRGIFQKYLDGAISLARFKEEWDHFGKDREKALPFLKRMCVEKADPEDENSLVFALLKEIVGVEGDRLEHALESARENLEARR
;
A
#
# COMPACT_ATOMS: atom_id res chain seq x y z
N MET A 1 -21.96 35.37 -40.35
CA MET A 1 -21.45 33.99 -40.50
C MET A 1 -21.37 33.39 -39.11
N VAL A 2 -22.04 32.26 -38.84
CA VAL A 2 -21.98 31.56 -37.55
C VAL A 2 -20.93 30.47 -37.69
N GLU A 3 -19.79 30.62 -37.03
CA GLU A 3 -18.74 29.60 -37.00
C GLU A 3 -19.15 28.50 -36.02
N ILE A 4 -19.48 27.32 -36.52
CA ILE A 4 -19.77 26.15 -35.69
C ILE A 4 -18.44 25.60 -35.20
N LYS A 5 -18.16 25.75 -33.90
CA LYS A 5 -16.98 25.15 -33.26
C LYS A 5 -17.09 23.63 -33.23
N SER A 6 -15.97 22.94 -33.47
CA SER A 6 -15.90 21.48 -33.33
C SER A 6 -16.07 21.07 -31.87
N THR A 7 -16.63 19.88 -31.62
CA THR A 7 -16.68 19.27 -30.30
C THR A 7 -15.30 19.22 -29.65
N PHE A 8 -14.24 19.00 -30.44
CA PHE A 8 -12.86 19.01 -29.95
C PHE A 8 -12.39 20.40 -29.50
N ASP A 9 -12.73 21.46 -30.24
CA ASP A 9 -12.38 22.83 -29.88
C ASP A 9 -13.05 23.26 -28.58
N ILE A 10 -14.32 22.87 -28.40
CA ILE A 10 -15.08 23.11 -27.18
C ILE A 10 -14.44 22.37 -26.00
N ILE A 11 -13.98 21.13 -26.18
CA ILE A 11 -13.29 20.36 -25.14
C ILE A 11 -11.97 21.05 -24.77
N MET A 12 -11.13 21.37 -25.74
CA MET A 12 -9.83 22.01 -25.51
C MET A 12 -9.96 23.39 -24.87
N GLU A 13 -10.97 24.17 -25.23
CA GLU A 13 -11.28 25.47 -24.63
C GLU A 13 -11.77 25.32 -23.18
N LYS A 14 -12.59 24.31 -22.89
CA LYS A 14 -13.05 24.01 -21.52
C LYS A 14 -11.95 23.43 -20.62
N THR A 15 -10.98 22.71 -21.17
CA THR A 15 -9.86 22.13 -20.41
C THR A 15 -8.63 23.06 -20.35
N ARG A 16 -8.65 24.21 -21.04
CA ARG A 16 -7.57 25.21 -21.06
C ARG A 16 -7.47 25.90 -19.69
N GLY A 17 -6.79 25.26 -18.75
CA GLY A 17 -6.69 25.66 -17.35
C GLY A 17 -6.81 24.49 -16.37
N MET A 18 -7.28 23.33 -16.83
CA MET A 18 -7.30 22.07 -16.09
C MET A 18 -5.99 21.29 -16.26
N THR A 19 -4.85 21.98 -16.29
CA THR A 19 -3.55 21.31 -16.23
C THR A 19 -3.29 20.94 -14.78
N VAL A 20 -3.51 19.66 -14.46
CA VAL A 20 -3.07 19.07 -13.18
C VAL A 20 -1.60 19.46 -12.98
N SER A 21 -1.30 20.14 -11.88
CA SER A 21 0.07 20.59 -11.59
C SER A 21 0.98 19.36 -11.41
N GLU A 22 2.29 19.51 -11.59
CA GLU A 22 3.21 18.38 -11.37
C GLU A 22 3.14 17.85 -9.91
N GLU A 23 2.80 18.72 -8.95
CA GLU A 23 2.56 18.35 -7.55
C GLU A 23 1.28 17.52 -7.40
N GLU A 24 0.20 17.93 -8.05
CA GLU A 24 -1.07 17.17 -8.04
C GLU A 24 -0.91 15.81 -8.72
N LYS A 25 -0.14 15.73 -9.83
CA LYS A 25 0.20 14.45 -10.48
C LYS A 25 1.05 13.56 -9.58
N ALA A 26 1.97 14.13 -8.80
CA ALA A 26 2.78 13.36 -7.85
C ALA A 26 1.90 12.77 -6.73
N LEU A 27 1.03 13.59 -6.13
CA LEU A 27 0.06 13.16 -5.11
C LEU A 27 -0.90 12.09 -5.64
N MET A 28 -1.39 12.23 -6.86
CA MET A 28 -2.24 11.21 -7.49
C MET A 28 -1.50 9.89 -7.64
N ARG A 29 -0.26 9.90 -8.15
CA ARG A 29 0.56 8.69 -8.30
C ARG A 29 0.85 8.03 -6.95
N GLU A 30 1.12 8.82 -5.92
CA GLU A 30 1.34 8.30 -4.56
C GLU A 30 0.07 7.62 -4.01
N ARG A 31 -1.10 8.27 -4.13
CA ARG A 31 -2.38 7.70 -3.71
C ARG A 31 -2.75 6.42 -4.47
N GLU A 32 -2.49 6.40 -5.78
CA GLU A 32 -2.69 5.20 -6.59
C GLU A 32 -1.78 4.04 -6.14
N LEU A 33 -0.52 4.34 -5.84
CA LEU A 33 0.43 3.35 -5.37
C LEU A 33 0.03 2.81 -4.00
N GLU A 34 -0.36 3.69 -3.07
CA GLU A 34 -0.89 3.29 -1.77
C GLU A 34 -2.15 2.42 -1.94
N GLY A 35 -3.09 2.82 -2.81
CA GLY A 35 -4.30 2.08 -3.10
C GLY A 35 -4.03 0.68 -3.66
N LYS A 36 -3.09 0.57 -4.61
CA LYS A 36 -2.65 -0.73 -5.16
C LYS A 36 -2.03 -1.61 -4.08
N THR A 37 -1.14 -1.04 -3.27
CA THR A 37 -0.46 -1.74 -2.15
C THR A 37 -1.49 -2.25 -1.15
N ARG A 38 -2.48 -1.42 -0.77
CA ARG A 38 -3.57 -1.79 0.14
C ARG A 38 -4.44 -2.90 -0.46
N GLY A 39 -4.76 -2.81 -1.74
CA GLY A 39 -5.59 -3.80 -2.43
C GLY A 39 -4.98 -5.20 -2.40
N ILE A 40 -3.69 -5.35 -2.70
CA ILE A 40 -3.02 -6.66 -2.65
C ILE A 40 -2.86 -7.16 -1.20
N PHE A 41 -2.60 -6.26 -0.25
CA PHE A 41 -2.47 -6.59 1.18
C PHE A 41 -3.78 -7.14 1.73
N GLN A 42 -4.90 -6.48 1.46
CA GLN A 42 -6.21 -6.94 1.94
C GLN A 42 -6.59 -8.29 1.34
N LYS A 43 -6.37 -8.50 0.02
CA LYS A 43 -6.62 -9.81 -0.61
C LYS A 43 -5.84 -10.93 0.06
N TYR A 44 -4.61 -10.66 0.50
CA TYR A 44 -3.80 -11.64 1.21
C TYR A 44 -4.33 -11.91 2.62
N LEU A 45 -4.69 -10.86 3.36
CA LEU A 45 -5.31 -11.02 4.69
C LEU A 45 -6.63 -11.78 4.65
N ASP A 46 -7.44 -11.56 3.61
CA ASP A 46 -8.73 -12.24 3.40
C ASP A 46 -8.54 -13.68 2.90
N GLY A 47 -7.31 -14.14 2.67
CA GLY A 47 -7.00 -15.46 2.12
C GLY A 47 -7.35 -15.63 0.64
N ALA A 48 -7.71 -14.55 -0.06
CA ALA A 48 -8.05 -14.58 -1.48
C ALA A 48 -6.82 -14.81 -2.38
N ILE A 49 -5.61 -14.47 -1.90
CA ILE A 49 -4.35 -14.80 -2.55
C ILE A 49 -3.36 -15.41 -1.54
N SER A 50 -2.51 -16.32 -2.01
CA SER A 50 -1.43 -16.90 -1.21
C SER A 50 -0.24 -15.95 -1.08
N LEU A 51 0.70 -16.23 -0.16
CA LEU A 51 1.93 -15.47 -0.02
C LEU A 51 2.80 -15.50 -1.29
N ALA A 52 2.85 -16.65 -1.97
CA ALA A 52 3.54 -16.77 -3.25
C ALA A 52 2.93 -15.84 -4.30
N ARG A 53 1.60 -15.78 -4.38
CA ARG A 53 0.90 -14.88 -5.29
C ARG A 53 1.07 -13.41 -4.91
N PHE A 54 1.08 -13.09 -3.62
CA PHE A 54 1.40 -11.74 -3.15
C PHE A 54 2.80 -11.32 -3.61
N LYS A 55 3.80 -12.20 -3.46
CA LYS A 55 5.18 -11.94 -3.90
C LYS A 55 5.25 -11.70 -5.41
N GLU A 56 4.55 -12.51 -6.20
CA GLU A 56 4.40 -12.29 -7.64
C GLU A 56 3.74 -10.95 -7.95
N GLU A 57 2.71 -10.51 -7.25
CA GLU A 57 2.09 -9.19 -7.49
C GLU A 57 3.00 -8.04 -7.04
N TRP A 58 3.79 -8.26 -5.98
CA TRP A 58 4.79 -7.33 -5.44
C TRP A 58 5.96 -7.11 -6.41
N ASP A 59 6.68 -8.18 -6.80
CA ASP A 59 6.78 -8.54 -8.21
C ASP A 59 6.61 -7.43 -9.26
N HIS A 60 5.36 -7.29 -9.70
CA HIS A 60 4.93 -6.45 -10.80
C HIS A 60 4.97 -4.95 -10.50
N PHE A 61 5.15 -4.52 -9.23
CA PHE A 61 5.37 -3.10 -8.93
C PHE A 61 6.70 -2.59 -9.48
N GLY A 62 7.67 -3.47 -9.75
CA GLY A 62 8.96 -3.10 -10.35
C GLY A 62 9.66 -1.96 -9.61
N LYS A 63 9.84 -0.81 -10.27
CA LYS A 63 10.52 0.37 -9.70
C LYS A 63 9.72 1.07 -8.60
N ASP A 64 8.42 0.87 -8.53
CA ASP A 64 7.57 1.50 -7.53
C ASP A 64 7.58 0.75 -6.18
N ARG A 65 8.22 -0.43 -6.11
CA ARG A 65 8.32 -1.20 -4.86
C ARG A 65 8.96 -0.42 -3.72
N GLU A 66 10.03 0.32 -4.00
CA GLU A 66 10.72 1.10 -2.97
C GLU A 66 9.80 2.16 -2.37
N LYS A 67 8.95 2.78 -3.20
CA LYS A 67 7.95 3.76 -2.79
C LYS A 67 6.72 3.11 -2.13
N ALA A 68 6.41 1.87 -2.49
CA ALA A 68 5.30 1.10 -1.91
C ALA A 68 5.65 0.47 -0.55
N LEU A 69 6.94 0.19 -0.31
CA LEU A 69 7.42 -0.50 0.88
C LEU A 69 7.04 0.21 2.20
N PRO A 70 7.12 1.55 2.33
CA PRO A 70 6.64 2.25 3.52
C PRO A 70 5.15 2.03 3.78
N PHE A 71 4.31 2.02 2.73
CA PHE A 71 2.88 1.75 2.88
C PHE A 71 2.66 0.33 3.38
N LEU A 72 3.34 -0.66 2.79
CA LEU A 72 3.24 -2.05 3.22
C LEU A 72 3.66 -2.23 4.68
N LYS A 73 4.80 -1.66 5.08
CA LYS A 73 5.27 -1.68 6.48
C LYS A 73 4.25 -1.09 7.43
N ARG A 74 3.70 0.09 7.10
CA ARG A 74 2.68 0.75 7.92
C ARG A 74 1.45 -0.12 8.09
N MET A 75 0.93 -0.68 7.00
CA MET A 75 -0.25 -1.56 7.06
C MET A 75 0.01 -2.84 7.86
N CYS A 76 1.23 -3.40 7.78
CA CYS A 76 1.62 -4.53 8.61
C CYS A 76 1.59 -4.18 10.10
N VAL A 77 2.13 -3.02 10.48
CA VAL A 77 2.11 -2.54 11.87
C VAL A 77 0.69 -2.24 12.34
N GLU A 78 -0.13 -1.60 11.50
CA GLU A 78 -1.53 -1.28 11.81
C GLU A 78 -2.39 -2.54 12.01
N LYS A 79 -2.07 -3.64 11.31
CA LYS A 79 -2.77 -4.92 11.46
C LYS A 79 -2.23 -5.78 12.61
N ALA A 80 -0.98 -5.57 13.03
CA ALA A 80 -0.37 -6.37 14.08
C ALA A 80 -1.03 -6.09 15.43
N ASP A 81 -1.60 -7.12 16.05
CA ASP A 81 -2.26 -7.05 17.35
C ASP A 81 -1.60 -8.03 18.33
N PRO A 82 -1.00 -7.55 19.44
CA PRO A 82 -0.37 -8.43 20.43
C PRO A 82 -1.30 -9.51 21.01
N GLU A 83 -2.61 -9.29 21.03
CA GLU A 83 -3.62 -10.21 21.55
C GLU A 83 -4.20 -11.17 20.50
N ASP A 84 -3.92 -10.97 19.20
CA ASP A 84 -4.46 -11.77 18.08
C ASP A 84 -3.37 -12.56 17.32
N GLU A 85 -3.79 -13.35 16.32
CA GLU A 85 -2.90 -14.11 15.45
C GLU A 85 -2.28 -13.22 14.34
N ASN A 86 -0.95 -13.05 14.41
CA ASN A 86 -0.19 -12.20 13.47
C ASN A 86 0.57 -12.97 12.38
N SER A 87 0.29 -14.26 12.23
CA SER A 87 1.05 -15.19 11.37
C SER A 87 1.14 -14.71 9.92
N LEU A 88 0.04 -14.22 9.35
CA LEU A 88 0.00 -13.68 7.99
C LEU A 88 0.91 -12.47 7.81
N VAL A 89 0.87 -11.53 8.75
CA VAL A 89 1.60 -10.27 8.67
C VAL A 89 3.10 -10.49 8.87
N PHE A 90 3.48 -11.42 9.74
CA PHE A 90 4.89 -11.81 9.92
C PHE A 90 5.45 -12.56 8.72
N ALA A 91 4.67 -13.42 8.09
CA ALA A 91 5.09 -14.07 6.86
C ALA A 91 5.41 -13.03 5.77
N LEU A 92 4.60 -11.97 5.65
CA LEU A 92 4.89 -10.84 4.75
C LEU A 92 6.15 -10.06 5.15
N LEU A 93 6.30 -9.71 6.42
CA LEU A 93 7.47 -8.95 6.90
C LEU A 93 8.77 -9.75 6.71
N LYS A 94 8.71 -11.07 6.87
CA LYS A 94 9.85 -11.96 6.62
C LYS A 94 10.18 -12.05 5.13
N GLU A 95 9.19 -12.38 4.29
CA GLU A 95 9.44 -12.69 2.87
C GLU A 95 9.62 -11.47 1.97
N ILE A 96 8.93 -10.36 2.28
CA ILE A 96 8.90 -9.17 1.41
C ILE A 96 9.77 -8.06 1.96
N VAL A 97 9.73 -7.85 3.28
CA VAL A 97 10.47 -6.77 3.95
C VAL A 97 11.86 -7.23 4.40
N GLY A 98 12.10 -8.55 4.51
CA GLY A 98 13.38 -9.12 4.92
C GLY A 98 13.66 -8.92 6.41
N VAL A 99 12.62 -8.78 7.24
CA VAL A 99 12.80 -8.69 8.69
C VAL A 99 13.06 -10.10 9.24
N GLU A 100 14.15 -10.26 9.98
CA GLU A 100 14.46 -11.51 10.67
C GLU A 100 13.36 -11.84 11.70
N GLY A 101 12.85 -13.08 11.65
CA GLY A 101 11.71 -13.53 12.47
C GLY A 101 11.92 -13.32 13.97
N ASP A 102 13.13 -13.60 14.45
CA ASP A 102 13.50 -13.48 15.87
C ASP A 102 13.30 -12.06 16.42
N ARG A 103 13.51 -11.02 15.59
CA ARG A 103 13.27 -9.62 15.99
C ARG A 103 11.78 -9.29 16.11
N LEU A 104 10.93 -9.92 15.29
CA LEU A 104 9.48 -9.73 15.35
C LEU A 104 8.88 -10.47 16.54
N GLU A 105 9.34 -11.68 16.80
CA GLU A 105 8.90 -12.49 17.95
C GLU A 105 9.24 -11.82 19.27
N HIS A 106 10.48 -11.35 19.44
CA HIS A 106 10.88 -10.62 20.65
C HIS A 106 10.12 -9.30 20.84
N ALA A 107 9.83 -8.56 19.75
CA ALA A 107 9.06 -7.33 19.84
C ALA A 107 7.62 -7.57 20.31
N LEU A 108 7.00 -8.67 19.88
CA LEU A 108 5.67 -9.07 20.35
C LEU A 108 5.66 -9.50 21.81
N GLU A 109 6.62 -10.33 22.21
CA GLU A 109 6.72 -10.83 23.58
C GLU A 109 6.87 -9.66 24.55
N SER A 110 7.77 -8.72 24.25
CA SER A 110 7.92 -7.47 24.99
C SER A 110 6.63 -6.63 25.00
N ALA A 111 5.86 -6.61 23.92
CA ALA A 111 4.58 -5.88 23.88
C ALA A 111 3.51 -6.54 24.78
N ARG A 112 3.45 -7.87 24.81
CA ARG A 112 2.53 -8.64 25.67
C ARG A 112 2.84 -8.44 27.14
N GLU A 113 4.10 -8.57 27.54
CA GLU A 113 4.54 -8.34 28.93
C GLU A 113 4.17 -6.93 29.42
N ASN A 114 4.33 -5.92 28.56
CA ASN A 114 3.94 -4.54 28.88
C ASN A 114 2.42 -4.34 29.03
N LEU A 115 1.59 -5.12 28.31
CA LEU A 115 0.14 -5.10 28.44
C LEU A 115 -0.30 -5.78 29.75
N GLU A 116 0.32 -6.90 30.10
CA GLU A 116 0.06 -7.61 31.35
C GLU A 116 0.49 -6.78 32.57
N ALA A 117 1.63 -6.12 32.52
CA ALA A 117 2.11 -5.24 33.60
C ALA A 117 1.24 -3.97 33.81
N ARG A 118 0.36 -3.65 32.86
CA ARG A 118 -0.57 -2.50 32.91
C ARG A 118 -2.00 -2.89 33.30
N ARG A 119 -2.30 -4.17 33.46
CA ARG A 119 -3.57 -4.68 34.01
C ARG A 119 -3.49 -4.82 35.52
#